data_AF-A0A966HYS1-F1
#
_entry.id   AF-A0A966HYS1-F1
#
_cell.length_a   1.000
_cell.length_b   1.000
_cell.length_c   1.000
_cell.angle_alpha   90.00
_cell.angle_beta   90.00
_cell.angle_gamma   90.00
#
_symmetry.space_group_name_H-M   'P 1'
#
loop_
_entity.id
_entity.type
_entity.pdbx_description
1 polymer ?
#
loop_
_entity_poly.entity_id
_entity_poly.type
_entity_poly.pdbx_seq_one_letter_code
_entity_poly.pdbx_strand_id
1 'polypeptide(L)'
;LLQKWLRFMVPFSFIANIAGPLGVEGGLVYMLGIACGVAYNFYFKFSPLSPLPYAIAFAALPSSIVISKDMNPPTWMWLGGALFGMAAHFINVIKDMKEDHVSGINGLPQKLGTKGSIVTATILIALGITTLVLFF
;
A
#
# COMPACT_ATOMS: atom_id res chain seq x y z
N LEU A 1 15.25 -16.53 1.38
CA LEU A 1 13.93 -17.13 1.01
C LEU A 1 13.14 -16.22 0.06
N LEU A 2 12.89 -14.95 0.43
CA LEU A 2 12.11 -13.98 -0.36
C LEU A 2 12.58 -13.82 -1.83
N GLN A 3 13.86 -13.54 -2.06
CA GLN A 3 14.39 -13.36 -3.43
C GLN A 3 14.18 -14.57 -4.34
N LYS A 4 14.23 -15.80 -3.78
CA LYS A 4 13.99 -17.03 -4.56
C LYS A 4 12.54 -17.11 -5.02
N TRP A 5 11.59 -16.78 -4.13
CA TRP A 5 10.18 -16.77 -4.45
C TRP A 5 9.81 -15.68 -5.45
N LEU A 6 10.42 -14.49 -5.35
CA LEU A 6 10.13 -13.39 -6.27
C LEU A 6 10.48 -13.71 -7.73
N ARG A 7 11.52 -14.52 -7.98
CA ARG A 7 11.87 -14.97 -9.34
C ARG A 7 10.73 -15.72 -10.02
N PHE A 8 9.88 -16.37 -9.24
CA PHE A 8 8.72 -17.09 -9.75
C PHE A 8 7.44 -16.24 -9.64
N MET A 9 7.19 -15.65 -8.47
CA MET A 9 5.96 -14.91 -8.17
C MET A 9 5.82 -13.63 -8.98
N VAL A 10 6.90 -12.90 -9.29
CA VAL A 10 6.78 -11.65 -10.06
C VAL A 10 6.34 -11.94 -11.50
N PRO A 11 7.02 -12.80 -12.29
CA PRO A 11 6.55 -13.16 -13.63
C PRO A 11 5.16 -13.80 -13.61
N PHE A 12 4.90 -14.71 -12.67
CA PHE A 12 3.58 -15.32 -12.51
C PHE A 12 2.49 -14.27 -12.29
N SER A 13 2.71 -13.34 -11.35
CA SER A 13 1.74 -12.30 -11.03
C SER A 13 1.53 -11.33 -12.20
N PHE A 14 2.57 -11.02 -12.97
CA PHE A 14 2.45 -10.20 -14.17
C PHE A 14 1.55 -10.86 -15.22
N ILE A 15 1.80 -12.14 -15.51
CA ILE A 15 0.98 -12.91 -16.47
C ILE A 15 -0.45 -13.05 -15.94
N ALA A 16 -0.63 -13.43 -14.68
CA ALA A 16 -1.94 -13.61 -14.07
C ALA A 16 -2.76 -12.33 -14.03
N ASN A 17 -2.12 -11.16 -13.91
CA ASN A 17 -2.82 -9.88 -13.94
C ASN A 17 -3.31 -9.51 -15.34
N ILE A 18 -2.46 -9.67 -16.36
CA ILE A 18 -2.81 -9.33 -17.75
C ILE A 18 -3.83 -10.32 -18.32
N ALA A 19 -3.69 -11.61 -18.02
CA ALA A 19 -4.60 -12.65 -18.47
C ALA A 19 -5.83 -12.81 -17.55
N GLY A 20 -5.88 -12.04 -16.46
CA GLY A 20 -6.92 -12.13 -15.44
C GLY A 20 -8.18 -11.33 -15.79
N PRO A 21 -9.19 -11.36 -14.90
CA PRO A 21 -10.49 -10.70 -15.12
C PRO A 21 -10.41 -9.17 -15.10
N LEU A 22 -9.28 -8.58 -14.70
CA LEU A 22 -9.04 -7.14 -14.70
C LEU A 22 -8.60 -6.60 -16.07
N GLY A 23 -8.38 -7.47 -17.05
CA GLY A 23 -7.84 -7.08 -18.35
C GLY A 23 -6.45 -6.42 -18.25
N VAL A 24 -6.01 -5.80 -19.35
CA VAL A 24 -4.68 -5.19 -19.41
C VAL A 24 -4.59 -3.97 -18.48
N GLU A 25 -5.53 -3.03 -18.58
CA GLU A 25 -5.45 -1.76 -17.84
C GLU A 25 -5.57 -1.95 -16.33
N GLY A 26 -6.64 -2.62 -15.87
CA GLY A 26 -6.82 -2.95 -14.46
C GLY A 26 -5.69 -3.84 -13.93
N GLY A 27 -5.26 -4.83 -14.73
CA GLY A 27 -4.13 -5.70 -14.40
C GLY A 27 -2.82 -4.94 -14.19
N LEU A 28 -2.50 -3.95 -15.02
CA LEU A 28 -1.31 -3.11 -14.85
C LEU A 28 -1.39 -2.22 -13.61
N VAL A 29 -2.56 -1.68 -13.29
CA VAL A 29 -2.78 -0.90 -12.06
C VAL A 29 -2.62 -1.80 -10.83
N TYR A 30 -3.14 -3.03 -10.85
CA TYR A 30 -2.90 -3.98 -9.77
C TYR A 30 -1.42 -4.37 -9.68
N MET A 31 -0.75 -4.55 -10.82
CA MET A 31 0.68 -4.83 -10.89
C MET A 31 1.54 -3.71 -10.27
N LEU A 32 1.12 -2.45 -10.38
CA LEU A 32 1.74 -1.33 -9.67
C LEU A 32 1.70 -1.53 -8.14
N GLY A 33 0.58 -2.04 -7.61
CA GLY A 33 0.46 -2.42 -6.19
C GLY A 33 1.44 -3.52 -5.79
N ILE A 34 1.60 -4.56 -6.62
CA ILE A 34 2.60 -5.61 -6.40
C ILE A 34 4.01 -5.04 -6.41
N ALA A 35 4.33 -4.18 -7.40
CA ALA A 35 5.62 -3.52 -7.51
C ALA A 35 5.92 -2.67 -6.26
N CYS A 36 4.91 -1.98 -5.72
CA CYS A 36 5.02 -1.26 -4.45
C CYS A 36 5.35 -2.20 -3.28
N GLY A 37 4.70 -3.36 -3.18
CA GLY A 37 5.00 -4.35 -2.14
C GLY A 37 6.42 -4.92 -2.23
N VAL A 38 6.91 -5.16 -3.46
CA VAL A 38 8.30 -5.58 -3.69
C VAL A 38 9.27 -4.46 -3.32
N ALA A 39 9.04 -3.25 -3.82
CA ALA A 39 9.88 -2.09 -3.55
C ALA A 39 9.92 -1.75 -2.06
N TYR A 40 8.80 -1.90 -1.35
CA TYR A 40 8.73 -1.71 0.10
C TYR A 40 9.69 -2.64 0.84
N ASN A 41 9.66 -3.93 0.50
CA ASN A 41 10.44 -4.94 1.19
C ASN A 41 11.95 -4.77 1.02
N PHE A 42 12.41 -4.23 -0.11
CA PHE A 42 13.83 -4.04 -0.38
C PHE A 42 14.34 -2.63 -0.05
N TYR A 43 13.50 -1.60 -0.17
CA TYR A 43 13.96 -0.22 -0.13
C TYR A 43 13.17 0.64 0.87
N PHE A 44 11.85 0.76 0.69
CA PHE A 44 11.11 1.80 1.41
C PHE A 44 10.96 1.55 2.90
N LYS A 45 10.93 0.29 3.36
CA LYS A 45 10.83 0.01 4.81
C LYS A 45 12.01 0.57 5.62
N PHE A 46 13.13 0.87 4.97
CA PHE A 46 14.33 1.46 5.58
C PHE A 46 14.39 2.99 5.46
N SER A 47 13.37 3.64 4.89
CA SER A 47 13.38 5.08 4.59
C SER A 47 12.16 5.82 5.15
N PRO A 48 12.23 7.16 5.31
CA PRO A 48 11.06 7.98 5.66
C PRO A 48 9.89 7.88 4.66
N LEU A 49 10.12 7.31 3.48
CA LEU A 49 9.09 7.12 2.47
C LEU A 49 8.36 5.78 2.64
N SER A 50 8.57 5.05 3.74
CA SER A 50 7.91 3.76 4.02
C SER A 50 6.37 3.74 3.88
N PRO A 51 5.61 4.84 4.13
CA PRO A 51 4.17 4.84 3.89
C PRO A 51 3.76 4.96 2.41
N LEU A 52 4.64 5.46 1.53
CA LEU A 52 4.30 5.75 0.13
C LEU A 52 3.85 4.49 -0.66
N PRO A 53 4.54 3.33 -0.56
CA PRO A 53 4.08 2.11 -1.20
C PRO A 53 2.68 1.67 -0.74
N TYR A 54 2.34 1.88 0.53
CA TYR A 54 1.01 1.56 1.05
C TYR A 54 -0.05 2.50 0.49
N ALA A 55 0.26 3.80 0.39
CA ALA A 55 -0.63 4.78 -0.23
C ALA A 55 -0.98 4.37 -1.67
N ILE A 56 0.04 4.07 -2.47
CA ILE A 56 -0.14 3.70 -3.88
C ILE A 56 -0.85 2.35 -4.01
N ALA A 57 -0.42 1.33 -3.27
CA ALA A 57 -1.01 -0.01 -3.39
C ALA A 57 -2.48 -0.04 -2.97
N PHE A 58 -2.84 0.63 -1.87
CA PHE A 58 -4.24 0.67 -1.42
C PHE A 58 -5.12 1.60 -2.25
N ALA A 59 -4.56 2.63 -2.89
CA ALA A 59 -5.29 3.40 -3.90
C ALA A 59 -5.55 2.56 -5.16
N ALA A 60 -4.53 1.84 -5.63
CA ALA A 60 -4.57 1.05 -6.86
C ALA A 60 -5.48 -0.17 -6.75
N LEU A 61 -5.53 -0.84 -5.59
CA LEU A 61 -6.26 -2.09 -5.41
C LEU A 61 -7.75 -2.00 -5.82
N PRO A 62 -8.59 -1.14 -5.21
CA PRO A 62 -9.98 -1.01 -5.65
C PRO A 62 -10.11 -0.28 -6.99
N SER A 63 -9.22 0.67 -7.28
CA SER A 63 -9.23 1.43 -8.54
C SER A 63 -9.02 0.55 -9.77
N SER A 64 -8.21 -0.50 -9.65
CA SER A 64 -7.95 -1.45 -10.74
C SER A 64 -9.23 -2.13 -11.25
N ILE A 65 -10.20 -2.38 -10.35
CA ILE A 65 -11.49 -2.97 -10.68
C ILE A 65 -12.32 -2.00 -11.51
N VAL A 66 -12.36 -0.72 -11.13
CA VAL A 66 -13.12 0.30 -11.87
C VAL A 66 -12.47 0.59 -13.22
N ILE A 67 -11.13 0.71 -13.26
CA ILE A 67 -10.38 0.90 -14.50
C ILE A 67 -10.56 -0.28 -15.45
N SER A 68 -10.65 -1.53 -14.95
CA SER A 68 -10.95 -2.69 -15.80
C SER A 68 -12.31 -2.66 -16.52
N LYS A 69 -13.16 -1.68 -16.17
CA LYS A 69 -14.46 -1.43 -16.80
C LYS A 69 -14.46 -0.17 -17.66
N ASP A 70 -13.28 0.35 -18.01
CA ASP A 70 -13.09 1.60 -18.75
C ASP A 70 -13.76 2.80 -18.05
N MET A 71 -13.82 2.76 -16.72
CA MET A 71 -14.41 3.79 -15.88
C MET A 71 -13.35 4.51 -15.05
N ASN A 72 -13.63 5.76 -14.71
CA ASN A 72 -12.78 6.53 -13.80
C ASN A 72 -13.09 6.18 -12.34
N PRO A 73 -12.10 5.77 -11.53
CA PRO A 73 -12.30 5.55 -10.10
C PRO A 73 -12.77 6.83 -9.40
N PRO A 74 -13.84 6.77 -8.61
CA PRO A 74 -14.30 7.94 -7.86
C PRO A 74 -13.26 8.35 -6.81
N THR A 75 -13.26 9.63 -6.42
CA THR A 75 -12.25 10.20 -5.52
C THR A 75 -12.11 9.45 -4.20
N TRP A 76 -13.23 9.02 -3.61
CA TRP A 76 -13.24 8.27 -2.36
C TRP A 76 -12.40 6.99 -2.42
N MET A 77 -12.31 6.38 -3.60
CA MET A 77 -11.70 5.06 -3.79
C MET A 77 -10.18 5.15 -3.75
N TRP A 78 -9.58 6.00 -4.56
CA TRP A 78 -8.13 6.13 -4.61
C TRP A 78 -7.59 6.94 -3.41
N LEU A 79 -8.25 8.04 -3.04
CA LEU A 79 -7.79 8.88 -1.94
C LEU A 79 -8.06 8.22 -0.58
N GLY A 80 -9.26 7.67 -0.38
CA GLY A 80 -9.60 6.91 0.83
C GLY A 80 -8.72 5.68 0.98
N GLY A 81 -8.53 4.92 -0.11
CA GLY A 81 -7.59 3.81 -0.16
C GLY A 81 -6.17 4.21 0.27
N ALA A 82 -5.62 5.28 -0.30
CA ALA A 82 -4.29 5.77 0.08
C ALA A 82 -4.16 6.12 1.56
N LEU A 83 -5.14 6.84 2.11
CA LEU A 83 -5.15 7.27 3.52
C LEU A 83 -5.25 6.07 4.47
N PHE A 84 -6.17 5.14 4.20
CA PHE A 84 -6.31 3.92 5.02
C PHE A 84 -5.13 2.97 4.87
N GLY A 85 -4.54 2.86 3.67
CA GLY A 85 -3.33 2.07 3.46
C GLY A 85 -2.15 2.58 4.28
N MET A 86 -1.93 3.90 4.28
CA MET A 86 -0.92 4.52 5.14
C MET A 86 -1.24 4.27 6.62
N ALA A 87 -2.49 4.47 7.06
CA ALA A 87 -2.86 4.21 8.45
C ALA A 87 -2.59 2.76 8.88
N ALA A 88 -2.95 1.79 8.02
CA ALA A 88 -2.69 0.37 8.26
C ALA A 88 -1.20 0.07 8.38
N HIS A 89 -0.34 0.73 7.58
CA HIS A 89 1.11 0.63 7.71
C HIS A 89 1.60 1.08 9.09
N PHE A 90 1.19 2.26 9.54
CA PHE A 90 1.56 2.76 10.87
C PHE A 90 1.09 1.82 11.99
N ILE A 91 -0.13 1.30 11.90
CA ILE A 91 -0.69 0.36 12.89
C ILE A 91 0.08 -0.96 12.90
N ASN A 92 0.41 -1.51 11.73
CA ASN A 92 1.19 -2.74 11.62
C ASN A 92 2.58 -2.58 12.25
N VAL A 93 3.27 -1.48 11.95
CA VAL A 93 4.59 -1.21 12.55
C VAL A 93 4.51 -1.04 14.07
N ILE A 94 3.45 -0.44 14.61
CA ILE A 94 3.30 -0.30 16.08
C ILE A 94 3.37 -1.67 16.77
N LYS A 95 2.71 -2.67 16.18
CA LYS A 95 2.68 -4.04 16.71
C LYS A 95 4.07 -4.68 16.68
N ASP A 96 4.81 -4.49 15.59
CA ASP A 96 6.07 -5.18 15.31
C ASP A 96 7.33 -4.30 15.58
N MET A 97 7.15 -3.19 16.32
CA MET A 97 8.15 -2.13 16.45
C MET A 97 9.51 -2.63 16.98
N LYS A 98 9.50 -3.53 17.95
CA LYS A 98 10.72 -4.04 18.58
C LYS A 98 11.49 -4.93 17.61
N GLU A 99 10.79 -5.86 16.96
CA GLU A 99 11.32 -6.80 15.99
C GLU A 99 11.86 -6.08 14.74
N ASP A 100 11.17 -5.03 14.31
CA ASP A 100 11.60 -4.16 13.21
C ASP A 100 12.94 -3.49 13.51
N HIS A 101 13.09 -2.91 14.71
CA HIS A 101 14.35 -2.29 15.12
C HIS A 101 15.50 -3.29 15.19
N VAL A 102 15.26 -4.51 15.71
CA VAL A 102 16.25 -5.60 15.70
C VAL A 102 16.68 -5.95 14.28
N SER A 103 15.74 -5.89 13.34
CA SER A 103 15.97 -6.16 11.91
C SER A 103 16.55 -4.96 11.14
N GLY A 104 16.89 -3.86 11.82
CA GLY A 104 17.43 -2.63 11.21
C GLY A 104 16.41 -1.85 10.37
N ILE A 105 15.11 -2.15 10.50
CA ILE A 105 14.04 -1.44 9.81
C ILE A 105 13.85 -0.08 10.49
N ASN A 106 13.88 0.99 9.69
CA ASN A 106 13.86 2.37 10.18
C ASN A 106 13.01 3.27 9.27
N GLY A 107 11.78 2.83 9.02
CA GLY A 107 10.79 3.59 8.27
C GLY A 107 10.26 4.81 9.03
N LEU A 108 9.36 5.58 8.41
CA LEU A 108 8.74 6.73 9.08
C LEU A 108 8.04 6.38 10.39
N PRO A 109 7.21 5.31 10.50
CA PRO A 109 6.58 4.96 11.76
C PRO A 109 7.60 4.64 12.87
N GLN A 110 8.67 3.91 12.54
CA GLN A 110 9.76 3.61 13.47
C GLN A 110 10.45 4.89 13.96
N LYS A 111 10.70 5.87 13.06
CA LYS A 111 11.30 7.16 13.41
C LYS A 111 10.42 8.02 14.31
N LEU A 112 9.10 7.98 14.11
CA LEU A 112 8.13 8.70 14.95
C LEU A 112 7.87 8.00 16.31
N GLY A 113 8.31 6.74 16.44
CA GLY A 113 8.02 5.90 17.58
C GLY A 113 6.53 5.57 17.73
N THR A 114 6.19 4.84 18.79
CA THR A 114 4.82 4.32 19.00
C THR A 114 3.79 5.44 19.12
N LYS A 115 4.05 6.47 19.94
CA LYS A 115 3.10 7.56 20.16
C LYS A 115 2.87 8.38 18.89
N GLY A 116 3.94 8.78 18.20
CA GLY A 116 3.82 9.54 16.94
C GLY A 116 3.14 8.72 15.85
N SER A 117 3.38 7.41 15.80
CA SER A 117 2.70 6.50 14.89
C SER A 117 1.21 6.38 15.18
N ILE A 118 0.80 6.29 16.45
CA ILE A 118 -0.62 6.24 16.84
C ILE A 118 -1.32 7.53 16.40
N VAL A 119 -0.76 8.69 16.73
CA VAL A 119 -1.33 9.99 16.35
C VAL A 119 -1.46 10.10 14.83
N THR A 120 -0.42 9.73 14.09
CA THR A 120 -0.42 9.77 12.62
C THR A 120 -1.49 8.84 12.04
N ALA A 121 -1.58 7.60 12.52
CA ALA A 121 -2.61 6.65 12.10
C ALA A 121 -4.03 7.18 12.39
N THR A 122 -4.26 7.76 13.57
CA THR A 122 -5.57 8.35 13.92
C THR A 122 -5.95 9.49 13.00
N ILE A 123 -5.01 10.41 12.70
CA ILE A 123 -5.25 11.52 11.75
C ILE A 123 -5.56 10.97 10.36
N LEU A 124 -4.78 10.01 9.86
CA LEU A 124 -5.01 9.39 8.55
C LEU A 124 -6.37 8.69 8.46
N ILE A 125 -6.79 8.00 9.53
CA ILE A 125 -8.13 7.39 9.61
C ILE A 125 -9.22 8.46 9.58
N ALA A 126 -9.08 9.53 10.37
CA ALA A 126 -10.07 10.62 10.38
C ALA A 126 -10.20 11.29 9.00
N LEU A 127 -9.07 11.53 8.32
CA LEU A 127 -9.05 12.05 6.95
C LEU A 127 -9.66 11.05 5.95
N GLY A 128 -9.38 9.75 6.10
CA GLY A 128 -9.97 8.70 5.28
C GLY A 128 -11.49 8.65 5.43
N ILE A 129 -12.00 8.69 6.66
CA ILE A 129 -13.44 8.75 6.95
C ILE A 129 -14.05 10.02 6.36
N THR A 130 -13.40 11.18 6.54
CA THR A 130 -13.86 12.45 5.96
C THR A 130 -13.93 12.37 4.44
N THR A 131 -12.93 11.75 3.81
CA THR A 131 -12.90 11.51 2.36
C THR A 131 -14.07 10.65 1.91
N LEU A 132 -14.39 9.58 2.64
CA LEU A 132 -15.57 8.77 2.34
C LEU A 132 -16.85 9.60 2.46
N VAL A 133 -17.04 10.35 3.55
CA VAL A 133 -18.26 11.16 3.78
C VAL A 133 -18.46 12.22 2.69
N LEU A 134 -17.38 12.80 2.16
CA LEU A 134 -17.48 13.88 1.17
C LEU A 134 -17.60 13.39 -0.27
N PHE A 135 -17.09 12.20 -0.59
CA PHE A 135 -16.91 11.76 -1.98
C PHE A 135 -17.57 10.42 -2.31
N PHE A 136 -18.07 9.65 -1.35
CA PHE A 136 -18.79 8.39 -1.56
C PHE A 136 -20.27 8.64 -1.83
#